data_AF-A0A6G3MI07-F1
#
_entry.id   AF-A0A6G3MI07-F1
#
_cell.length_a   1.000
_cell.length_b   1.000
_cell.length_c   1.000
_cell.angle_alpha   90.00
_cell.angle_beta   90.00
_cell.angle_gamma   90.00
#
_symmetry.space_group_name_H-M   'P 1'
#
loop_
_entity.id
_entity.type
_entity.pdbx_description
1 polymer ?
#
loop_
_entity_poly.entity_id
_entity_poly.type
_entity_poly.pdbx_seq_one_letter_code
_entity_poly.pdbx_strand_id
1 'polypeptide(L)'
;MNSTIGVDDFFEGAEKVLEVWYNLSGKDLRSISRNDWDEILKIIGAKIMSTYSTDTMDSYVLSESSLFVWPDHFLIKTCGVTTLLSSYPLISQIIAKSYSLPELTQFYYSHKSFTRPDSQFHPHQTLDQEKKFLNQHFPNGNWHSFRHNDSKSEWSVFTYIAELKCARVGNDISTEIMMYGLSTNCLDIFSRNTYKNPELDMRVCSKMGDLLPAAVLDDVLFDPYGYSVNGNMCSTYFTIHVTPQPSCSYA
;
A
#
# COMPACT_ATOMS: atom_id res chain seq x y z
N MET A 1 43.70 -3.71 -7.39
CA MET A 1 42.50 -2.98 -6.90
C MET A 1 41.33 -3.90 -7.14
N ASN A 2 40.91 -4.65 -6.11
CA ASN A 2 39.72 -5.49 -6.19
C ASN A 2 38.51 -4.56 -6.13
N SER A 3 37.92 -4.27 -7.29
CA SER A 3 36.58 -3.69 -7.36
C SER A 3 35.60 -4.78 -6.93
N THR A 4 35.31 -4.84 -5.64
CA THR A 4 34.04 -5.42 -5.18
C THR A 4 32.94 -4.66 -5.88
N ILE A 5 32.35 -5.26 -6.91
CA ILE A 5 31.07 -4.85 -7.47
C ILE A 5 30.11 -4.97 -6.29
N GLY A 6 29.85 -3.85 -5.60
CA GLY A 6 28.88 -3.81 -4.53
C GLY A 6 27.55 -4.29 -5.10
N VAL A 7 26.96 -5.30 -4.47
CA VAL A 7 25.57 -5.66 -4.75
C VAL A 7 24.76 -4.40 -4.52
N ASP A 8 24.02 -3.98 -5.55
CA ASP A 8 23.17 -2.80 -5.50
C ASP A 8 22.01 -3.08 -4.54
N ASP A 9 22.17 -2.64 -3.28
CA ASP A 9 21.19 -2.78 -2.20
C ASP A 9 20.11 -1.69 -2.27
N PHE A 10 19.65 -1.40 -3.48
CA PHE A 10 18.59 -0.41 -3.70
C PHE A 10 17.22 -1.07 -3.56
N PHE A 11 16.38 -0.43 -2.75
CA PHE A 11 14.97 -0.74 -2.62
C PHE A 11 14.15 0.51 -2.96
N GLU A 12 13.11 0.35 -3.78
CA GLU A 12 12.21 1.47 -4.07
C GLU A 12 11.21 1.62 -2.93
N GLY A 13 11.42 2.59 -2.05
CA GLY A 13 10.49 2.86 -0.96
C GLY A 13 9.18 3.50 -1.42
N ALA A 14 9.19 4.29 -2.50
CA ALA A 14 8.02 5.02 -2.97
C ALA A 14 6.83 4.08 -3.26
N GLU A 15 5.74 4.32 -2.56
CA GLU A 15 4.59 3.42 -2.53
C GLU A 15 3.60 3.70 -3.66
N LYS A 16 2.93 2.64 -4.10
CA LYS A 16 1.75 2.66 -4.94
C LYS A 16 0.54 2.36 -4.07
N VAL A 17 -0.49 3.17 -4.17
CA VAL A 17 -1.74 3.05 -3.41
C VAL A 17 -2.88 2.79 -4.38
N LEU A 18 -3.66 1.76 -4.10
CA LEU A 18 -4.88 1.44 -4.82
C LEU A 18 -6.02 1.33 -3.81
N GLU A 19 -7.07 2.12 -4.01
CA GLU A 19 -8.27 2.07 -3.20
C GLU A 19 -9.50 2.02 -4.10
N VAL A 20 -10.43 1.08 -3.83
CA VAL A 20 -11.58 0.83 -4.70
C VAL A 20 -12.82 0.60 -3.86
N TRP A 21 -13.89 1.33 -4.20
CA TRP A 21 -15.19 1.25 -3.53
C TRP A 21 -16.22 0.61 -4.44
N TYR A 22 -17.08 -0.20 -3.83
CA TYR A 22 -18.19 -0.89 -4.48
C TYR A 22 -19.48 -0.70 -3.69
N ASN A 23 -20.59 -0.54 -4.41
CA ASN A 23 -21.91 -0.82 -3.86
C ASN A 23 -22.24 -2.30 -4.11
N LEU A 24 -22.34 -3.06 -3.02
CA LEU A 24 -22.58 -4.51 -3.06
C LEU A 24 -23.98 -4.91 -2.62
N SER A 25 -24.96 -4.00 -2.65
CA SER A 25 -26.35 -4.31 -2.27
C SER A 25 -26.47 -4.95 -0.87
N GLY A 26 -25.70 -4.45 0.10
CA GLY A 26 -25.70 -4.94 1.49
C GLY A 26 -24.85 -6.20 1.74
N LYS A 27 -24.03 -6.62 0.77
CA LYS A 27 -22.97 -7.62 0.98
C LYS A 27 -21.67 -6.96 1.44
N ASP A 28 -20.78 -7.78 1.98
CA ASP A 28 -19.54 -7.35 2.64
C ASP A 28 -18.33 -7.89 1.87
N LEU A 29 -17.47 -7.01 1.35
CA LEU A 29 -16.25 -7.37 0.61
C LEU A 29 -15.32 -8.30 1.39
N ARG A 30 -15.36 -8.28 2.74
CA ARG A 30 -14.59 -9.19 3.60
C ARG A 30 -15.01 -10.66 3.43
N SER A 31 -16.10 -10.93 2.72
CA SER A 31 -16.51 -12.29 2.34
C SER A 31 -15.64 -12.88 1.23
N ILE A 32 -14.80 -12.08 0.54
CA ILE A 32 -13.81 -12.59 -0.41
C ILE A 32 -12.85 -13.51 0.34
N SER A 33 -12.59 -14.69 -0.22
CA SER A 33 -11.82 -15.69 0.49
C SER A 33 -10.36 -15.30 0.62
N ARG A 34 -9.70 -15.82 1.66
CA ARG A 34 -8.25 -15.69 1.83
C ARG A 34 -7.47 -16.19 0.60
N ASN A 35 -7.92 -17.29 -0.01
CA ASN A 35 -7.28 -17.84 -1.21
C ASN A 35 -7.36 -16.87 -2.40
N ASP A 36 -8.50 -16.22 -2.59
CA ASP A 36 -8.68 -15.20 -3.64
C ASP A 36 -7.71 -14.02 -3.42
N TRP A 37 -7.58 -13.56 -2.18
CA TRP A 37 -6.59 -12.52 -1.83
C TRP A 37 -5.16 -12.98 -2.07
N ASP A 38 -4.80 -14.21 -1.70
CA ASP A 38 -3.47 -14.76 -1.97
C ASP A 38 -3.18 -14.85 -3.49
N GLU A 39 -4.18 -15.20 -4.32
CA GLU A 39 -4.05 -15.20 -5.79
C GLU A 39 -3.84 -13.79 -6.35
N ILE A 40 -4.58 -12.80 -5.87
CA ILE A 40 -4.41 -11.38 -6.22
C ILE A 40 -3.00 -10.90 -5.84
N LEU A 41 -2.57 -11.15 -4.61
CA LEU A 41 -1.29 -10.68 -4.09
C LEU A 41 -0.09 -11.35 -4.77
N LYS A 42 -0.26 -12.58 -5.23
CA LYS A 42 0.74 -13.28 -6.05
C LYS A 42 1.05 -12.55 -7.35
N ILE A 43 0.08 -11.89 -7.98
CA ILE A 43 0.31 -11.09 -9.21
C ILE A 43 1.31 -9.97 -8.95
N ILE A 44 1.23 -9.35 -7.77
CA ILE A 44 2.04 -8.17 -7.43
C ILE A 44 3.29 -8.54 -6.64
N GLY A 45 3.56 -9.84 -6.43
CA GLY A 45 4.73 -10.34 -5.72
C GLY A 45 4.65 -10.25 -4.19
N ALA A 46 3.47 -9.98 -3.64
CA ALA A 46 3.25 -9.85 -2.20
C ALA A 46 2.69 -11.14 -1.59
N LYS A 47 2.90 -11.32 -0.29
CA LYS A 47 2.30 -12.40 0.51
C LYS A 47 1.77 -11.84 1.82
N ILE A 48 0.64 -12.37 2.28
CA ILE A 48 0.11 -12.06 3.61
C ILE A 48 1.00 -12.73 4.66
N MET A 49 1.56 -11.91 5.54
CA MET A 49 2.45 -12.30 6.63
C MET A 49 1.69 -12.43 7.95
N SER A 50 0.75 -11.51 8.20
CA SER A 50 -0.12 -11.50 9.37
C SER A 50 -1.53 -11.04 8.99
N THR A 51 -2.50 -11.33 9.85
CA THR A 51 -3.91 -10.97 9.65
C THR A 51 -4.54 -10.58 10.97
N TYR A 52 -5.28 -9.49 10.96
CA TYR A 52 -6.04 -8.99 12.09
C TYR A 52 -7.42 -8.52 11.63
N SER A 53 -8.48 -8.91 12.33
CA SER A 53 -9.86 -8.51 11.99
C SER A 53 -10.49 -7.74 13.14
N THR A 54 -11.20 -6.67 12.79
CA THR A 54 -12.16 -5.98 13.65
C THR A 54 -13.58 -6.31 13.19
N ASP A 55 -14.59 -5.82 13.91
CA ASP A 55 -15.99 -5.97 13.51
C ASP A 55 -16.28 -5.33 12.13
N THR A 56 -15.45 -4.39 11.68
CA THR A 56 -15.69 -3.56 10.48
C THR A 56 -14.57 -3.59 9.44
N MET A 57 -13.44 -4.25 9.70
CA MET A 57 -12.26 -4.21 8.82
C MET A 57 -11.42 -5.47 8.99
N ASP A 58 -10.97 -6.05 7.88
CA ASP A 58 -9.85 -6.99 7.87
C ASP A 58 -8.57 -6.26 7.47
N SER A 59 -7.50 -6.48 8.22
CA SER A 59 -6.18 -5.93 7.98
C SER A 59 -5.18 -7.05 7.77
N TYR A 60 -4.30 -6.84 6.80
CA TYR A 60 -3.28 -7.79 6.40
C TYR A 60 -1.95 -7.06 6.30
N VAL A 61 -0.99 -7.45 7.13
CA VAL A 61 0.41 -7.07 6.94
C VAL A 61 0.98 -7.98 5.85
N LEU A 62 1.51 -7.38 4.80
CA LEU A 62 2.11 -8.09 3.68
C LEU A 62 3.65 -8.06 3.80
N SER A 63 4.33 -8.77 2.91
CA SER A 63 5.77 -8.60 2.71
C SER A 63 6.07 -7.17 2.23
N GLU A 64 6.40 -6.29 3.18
CA GLU A 64 6.73 -4.85 3.05
C GLU A 64 5.57 -3.94 2.60
N SER A 65 4.32 -4.31 2.88
CA SER A 65 3.15 -3.67 2.29
C SER A 65 1.91 -3.94 3.15
N SER A 66 0.75 -3.34 2.83
CA SER A 66 -0.49 -3.56 3.59
C SER A 66 -1.72 -3.66 2.70
N LEU A 67 -2.67 -4.50 3.13
CA LEU A 67 -4.02 -4.60 2.58
C LEU A 67 -5.03 -4.40 3.70
N PHE A 68 -6.04 -3.57 3.45
CA PHE A 68 -7.18 -3.35 4.34
C PHE A 68 -8.47 -3.57 3.55
N VAL A 69 -9.45 -4.25 4.16
CA VAL A 69 -10.73 -4.59 3.53
C VAL A 69 -11.87 -4.24 4.49
N TRP A 70 -12.74 -3.34 4.05
CA TRP A 70 -13.99 -2.96 4.72
C TRP A 70 -15.18 -3.55 3.97
N PRO A 71 -16.42 -3.43 4.47
CA PRO A 71 -17.59 -3.97 3.79
C PRO A 71 -17.79 -3.50 2.35
N ASP A 72 -17.39 -2.27 2.04
CA ASP A 72 -17.69 -1.64 0.76
C ASP A 72 -16.46 -1.17 -0.02
N HIS A 73 -15.26 -1.27 0.55
CA HIS A 73 -14.02 -0.92 -0.14
C HIS A 73 -12.82 -1.70 0.37
N PHE A 74 -11.72 -1.61 -0.37
CA PHE A 74 -10.43 -2.10 0.07
C PHE A 74 -9.34 -1.10 -0.30
N LEU A 75 -8.22 -1.15 0.42
CA LEU A 75 -7.00 -0.43 0.14
C LEU A 75 -5.82 -1.40 0.06
N ILE A 76 -5.03 -1.33 -1.00
CA ILE A 76 -3.74 -2.03 -1.14
C ILE A 76 -2.65 -0.98 -1.30
N LYS A 77 -1.64 -1.05 -0.44
CA LYS A 77 -0.44 -0.21 -0.52
C LYS A 77 0.78 -1.09 -0.69
N THR A 78 1.53 -0.89 -1.78
CA THR A 78 2.75 -1.66 -2.06
C THR A 78 3.95 -0.79 -2.39
N CYS A 79 5.15 -1.24 -2.01
CA CYS A 79 6.42 -0.60 -2.35
C CYS A 79 7.22 -1.48 -3.35
N GLY A 80 8.50 -1.18 -3.54
CA GLY A 80 9.40 -1.92 -4.42
C GLY A 80 9.02 -1.84 -5.90
N VAL A 81 9.28 -2.93 -6.62
CA VAL A 81 9.00 -3.08 -8.06
C VAL A 81 7.67 -3.80 -8.34
N THR A 82 6.77 -3.81 -7.35
CA THR A 82 5.46 -4.45 -7.44
C THR A 82 4.59 -3.86 -8.55
N THR A 83 3.77 -4.69 -9.19
CA THR A 83 2.92 -4.29 -10.32
C THR A 83 1.46 -4.07 -9.91
N LEU A 84 1.22 -3.19 -8.94
CA LEU A 84 -0.08 -3.01 -8.29
C LEU A 84 -1.26 -2.93 -9.25
N LEU A 85 -1.18 -2.10 -10.30
CA LEU A 85 -2.29 -1.94 -11.26
C LEU A 85 -2.62 -3.23 -12.03
N SER A 86 -1.62 -4.11 -12.24
CA SER A 86 -1.83 -5.39 -12.91
C SER A 86 -2.72 -6.35 -12.11
N SER A 87 -2.93 -6.11 -10.81
CA SER A 87 -3.84 -6.91 -9.99
C SER A 87 -5.32 -6.61 -10.24
N TYR A 88 -5.64 -5.39 -10.68
CA TYR A 88 -7.02 -4.92 -10.76
C TYR A 88 -7.94 -5.77 -11.67
N PRO A 89 -7.50 -6.24 -12.86
CA PRO A 89 -8.32 -7.13 -13.67
C PRO A 89 -8.78 -8.39 -12.95
N LEU A 90 -7.90 -9.03 -12.15
CA LEU A 90 -8.26 -10.20 -11.36
C LEU A 90 -9.18 -9.83 -10.20
N ILE A 91 -8.90 -8.72 -9.50
CA ILE A 91 -9.77 -8.20 -8.42
C ILE A 91 -11.20 -7.99 -8.95
N SER A 92 -11.33 -7.27 -10.06
CA SER A 92 -12.62 -7.00 -10.69
C SER A 92 -13.35 -8.28 -11.08
N GLN A 93 -12.63 -9.28 -11.63
CA GLN A 93 -13.20 -10.57 -11.98
C GLN A 93 -13.70 -11.35 -10.75
N ILE A 94 -12.94 -11.38 -9.66
CA ILE A 94 -13.30 -12.08 -8.42
C ILE A 94 -14.53 -11.42 -7.80
N ILE A 95 -14.58 -10.09 -7.74
CA ILE A 95 -15.75 -9.35 -7.24
C ILE A 95 -16.98 -9.62 -8.11
N ALA A 96 -16.85 -9.57 -9.43
CA ALA A 96 -17.96 -9.86 -10.36
C ALA A 96 -18.49 -11.30 -10.24
N LYS A 97 -17.65 -12.27 -9.84
CA LYS A 97 -18.07 -13.66 -9.57
C LYS A 97 -18.69 -13.84 -8.19
N SER A 98 -18.20 -13.10 -7.21
CA SER A 98 -18.58 -13.25 -5.79
C SER A 98 -19.90 -12.55 -5.45
N TYR A 99 -20.27 -11.53 -6.22
CA TYR A 99 -21.45 -10.71 -5.96
C TYR A 99 -22.35 -10.64 -7.21
N SER A 100 -23.67 -10.66 -7.02
CA SER A 100 -24.62 -10.73 -8.15
C SER A 100 -24.73 -9.44 -8.95
N LEU A 101 -24.59 -8.28 -8.29
CA LEU A 101 -24.68 -6.95 -8.90
C LEU A 101 -23.69 -5.98 -8.23
N PRO A 102 -22.37 -6.21 -8.32
CA PRO A 102 -21.39 -5.28 -7.78
C PRO A 102 -21.29 -4.05 -8.68
N GLU A 103 -21.49 -2.88 -8.10
CA GLU A 103 -21.31 -1.61 -8.81
C GLU A 103 -20.06 -0.92 -8.29
N LEU A 104 -19.05 -0.72 -9.14
CA LEU A 104 -17.91 0.10 -8.77
C LEU A 104 -18.36 1.55 -8.64
N THR A 105 -18.11 2.17 -7.49
CA THR A 105 -18.54 3.55 -7.19
C THR A 105 -17.39 4.53 -7.30
N GLN A 106 -16.20 4.15 -6.81
CA GLN A 106 -15.01 4.99 -6.82
C GLN A 106 -13.76 4.14 -7.03
N PHE A 107 -12.76 4.71 -7.69
CA PHE A 107 -11.44 4.13 -7.88
C PHE A 107 -10.40 5.23 -7.68
N TYR A 108 -9.42 4.95 -6.84
CA TYR A 108 -8.31 5.83 -6.52
C TYR A 108 -7.01 5.07 -6.73
N TYR A 109 -6.08 5.67 -7.46
CA TYR A 109 -4.72 5.19 -7.57
C TYR A 109 -3.76 6.36 -7.38
N SER A 110 -2.74 6.20 -6.57
CA SER A 110 -1.70 7.22 -6.46
C SER A 110 -0.33 6.62 -6.22
N HIS A 111 0.69 7.41 -6.54
CA HIS A 111 2.05 7.14 -6.13
C HIS A 111 2.86 8.43 -6.17
N LYS A 112 3.95 8.46 -5.42
CA LYS A 112 5.00 9.47 -5.58
C LYS A 112 5.93 9.06 -6.71
N SER A 113 6.64 10.03 -7.31
CA SER A 113 7.70 9.73 -8.27
C SER A 113 8.68 8.71 -7.72
N PHE A 114 8.97 7.67 -8.51
CA PHE A 114 9.94 6.64 -8.17
C PHE A 114 11.36 7.19 -8.23
N THR A 115 12.22 6.69 -7.36
CA THR A 115 13.66 6.99 -7.36
C THR A 115 14.34 6.37 -8.59
N ARG A 116 13.90 5.16 -8.99
CA ARG A 116 14.38 4.46 -10.20
C ARG A 116 13.20 3.96 -11.04
N PRO A 117 12.53 4.84 -11.81
CA PRO A 117 11.41 4.45 -12.68
C PRO A 117 11.76 3.31 -13.65
N ASP A 118 12.99 3.29 -14.18
CA ASP A 118 13.45 2.26 -15.13
C ASP A 118 13.53 0.85 -14.53
N SER A 119 13.57 0.74 -13.19
CA SER A 119 13.57 -0.55 -12.47
C SER A 119 12.17 -1.10 -12.25
N GLN A 120 11.13 -0.29 -12.46
CA GLN A 120 9.75 -0.75 -12.34
C GLN A 120 9.39 -1.69 -13.51
N PHE A 121 8.38 -2.52 -13.30
CA PHE A 121 7.79 -3.33 -14.37
C PHE A 121 6.53 -2.67 -14.93
N HIS A 122 6.15 -3.03 -16.15
CA HIS A 122 4.90 -2.60 -16.74
C HIS A 122 3.71 -2.91 -15.79
N PRO A 123 2.74 -1.99 -15.60
CA PRO A 123 2.57 -0.70 -16.28
C PRO A 123 3.27 0.50 -15.59
N HIS A 124 4.13 0.29 -14.61
CA HIS A 124 4.62 1.35 -13.71
C HIS A 124 5.96 1.99 -14.11
N GLN A 125 6.50 1.66 -15.27
CA GLN A 125 7.76 2.27 -15.75
C GLN A 125 7.60 3.75 -16.06
N THR A 126 6.45 4.13 -16.61
CA THR A 126 6.16 5.53 -16.94
C THR A 126 4.70 5.87 -16.68
N LEU A 127 4.44 7.14 -16.34
CA LEU A 127 3.08 7.65 -16.15
C LEU A 127 2.19 7.45 -17.38
N ASP A 128 2.77 7.45 -18.59
CA ASP A 128 2.02 7.19 -19.82
C ASP A 128 1.57 5.74 -19.93
N GLN A 129 2.35 4.77 -19.42
CA GLN A 129 1.93 3.37 -19.37
C GLN A 129 0.77 3.20 -18.38
N GLU A 130 0.86 3.81 -17.19
CA GLU A 130 -0.20 3.80 -16.18
C GLU A 130 -1.48 4.45 -16.70
N LYS A 131 -1.36 5.61 -17.35
CA LYS A 131 -2.47 6.29 -18.04
C LYS A 131 -3.13 5.40 -19.08
N LYS A 132 -2.35 4.76 -19.96
CA LYS A 132 -2.90 3.86 -20.98
C LYS A 132 -3.61 2.67 -20.35
N PHE A 133 -3.04 2.07 -19.31
CA PHE A 133 -3.64 0.95 -18.59
C PHE A 133 -4.98 1.36 -17.94
N LEU A 134 -4.99 2.47 -17.20
CA LEU A 134 -6.18 2.93 -16.49
C LEU A 134 -7.27 3.44 -17.44
N ASN A 135 -6.91 4.10 -18.54
CA ASN A 135 -7.88 4.55 -19.55
C ASN A 135 -8.62 3.40 -20.26
N GLN A 136 -8.03 2.20 -20.32
CA GLN A 136 -8.72 1.01 -20.84
C GLN A 136 -9.86 0.54 -19.93
N HIS A 137 -9.76 0.80 -18.62
CA HIS A 137 -10.74 0.40 -17.62
C HIS A 137 -11.70 1.56 -17.27
N PHE A 138 -11.20 2.79 -17.27
CA PHE A 138 -11.86 3.98 -16.78
C PHE A 138 -11.61 5.17 -17.74
N PRO A 139 -12.24 5.18 -18.93
CA PRO A 139 -12.00 6.21 -19.95
C PRO A 139 -12.38 7.63 -19.50
N ASN A 140 -13.24 7.75 -18.49
CA ASN A 140 -13.68 9.02 -17.91
C ASN A 140 -12.98 9.34 -16.57
N GLY A 141 -11.89 8.64 -16.23
CA GLY A 141 -11.10 8.93 -15.05
C GLY A 141 -10.22 10.17 -15.23
N ASN A 142 -9.85 10.80 -14.12
CA ASN A 142 -9.12 12.05 -14.06
C ASN A 142 -7.73 11.83 -13.46
N TRP A 143 -6.72 12.41 -14.09
CA TRP A 143 -5.36 12.46 -13.57
C TRP A 143 -5.05 13.84 -13.01
N HIS A 144 -4.47 13.85 -11.82
CA HIS A 144 -3.99 15.02 -11.12
C HIS A 144 -2.51 14.84 -10.79
N SER A 145 -1.75 15.92 -10.95
CA SER A 145 -0.33 15.95 -10.71
C SER A 145 -0.02 17.09 -9.76
N PHE A 146 0.47 16.75 -8.57
CA PHE A 146 0.87 17.72 -7.56
C PHE A 146 2.40 17.76 -7.52
N ARG A 147 2.98 18.85 -8.01
CA ARG A 147 4.43 19.02 -8.08
C ARG A 147 4.86 20.31 -7.38
N HIS A 148 5.98 20.25 -6.68
CA HIS A 148 6.78 21.44 -6.41
C HIS A 148 7.79 21.62 -7.54
N ASN A 149 8.54 22.72 -7.57
CA ASN A 149 9.42 23.11 -8.70
C ASN A 149 10.51 22.09 -9.12
N ASP A 150 10.60 20.95 -8.44
CA ASP A 150 11.45 19.79 -8.77
C ASP A 150 10.58 18.60 -9.22
N SER A 151 10.88 18.05 -10.40
CA SER A 151 10.19 16.89 -10.98
C SER A 151 10.30 15.63 -10.14
N LYS A 152 11.29 15.54 -9.23
CA LYS A 152 11.43 14.40 -8.30
C LYS A 152 10.42 14.41 -7.16
N SER A 153 9.64 15.48 -7.03
CA SER A 153 8.67 15.64 -5.95
C SER A 153 7.21 15.51 -6.41
N GLU A 154 6.95 15.00 -7.62
CA GLU A 154 5.59 14.85 -8.12
C GLU A 154 4.83 13.73 -7.38
N TRP A 155 3.61 14.02 -6.99
CA TRP A 155 2.61 13.06 -6.55
C TRP A 155 1.54 12.95 -7.64
N SER A 156 1.42 11.76 -8.22
CA SER A 156 0.49 11.47 -9.30
C SER A 156 -0.72 10.76 -8.72
N VAL A 157 -1.90 11.26 -9.05
CA VAL A 157 -3.17 10.77 -8.51
C VAL A 157 -4.14 10.55 -9.68
N PHE A 158 -4.70 9.36 -9.76
CA PHE A 158 -5.80 9.01 -10.63
C PHE A 158 -7.06 8.81 -9.80
N THR A 159 -8.16 9.41 -10.25
CA THR A 159 -9.47 9.23 -9.63
C THR A 159 -10.50 8.89 -10.69
N TYR A 160 -11.42 7.99 -10.35
CA TYR A 160 -12.64 7.77 -11.11
C TYR A 160 -13.80 7.70 -10.12
N ILE A 161 -14.86 8.46 -10.39
CA ILE A 161 -16.10 8.45 -9.62
C ILE A 161 -17.20 8.10 -10.61
N ALA A 162 -17.92 7.02 -10.34
CA ALA A 162 -19.04 6.61 -11.17
C ALA A 162 -20.18 7.62 -11.05
N GLU A 163 -20.82 7.95 -12.17
CA GLU A 163 -22.03 8.79 -12.22
C GLU A 163 -23.25 8.01 -11.70
N LEU A 164 -23.23 7.66 -10.42
CA LEU A 164 -24.30 6.92 -9.77
C LEU A 164 -25.21 7.88 -9.00
N LYS A 165 -26.52 7.62 -9.02
CA LYS A 165 -27.52 8.39 -8.26
C LYS A 165 -27.29 8.38 -6.74
N CYS A 166 -26.45 7.47 -6.24
CA CYS A 166 -26.17 7.26 -4.82
C CYS A 166 -24.66 7.22 -4.52
N ALA A 167 -23.87 8.13 -5.09
CA ALA A 167 -22.47 8.28 -4.68
C ALA A 167 -22.39 8.56 -3.17
N ARG A 168 -21.55 7.80 -2.45
CA ARG A 168 -21.32 7.98 -1.01
C ARG A 168 -20.84 9.41 -0.76
N VAL A 169 -21.52 10.11 0.14
CA VAL A 169 -21.02 11.33 0.80
C VAL A 169 -20.55 10.91 2.19
N GLY A 170 -19.40 10.24 2.25
CA GLY A 170 -18.73 9.93 3.50
C GLY A 170 -17.67 10.99 3.80
N ASN A 171 -17.53 11.38 5.06
CA ASN A 171 -16.36 12.14 5.51
C ASN A 171 -15.21 11.15 5.71
N ASP A 172 -14.57 10.76 4.61
CA ASP A 172 -13.34 9.99 4.65
C ASP A 172 -12.14 10.93 4.68
N ILE A 173 -11.13 10.59 5.47
CA ILE A 173 -9.90 11.36 5.62
C ILE A 173 -8.73 10.39 5.54
N SER A 174 -7.97 10.51 4.46
CA SER A 174 -6.67 9.85 4.32
C SER A 174 -5.55 10.88 4.49
N THR A 175 -4.51 10.51 5.23
CA THR A 175 -3.30 11.33 5.44
C THR A 175 -2.08 10.46 5.18
N GLU A 176 -1.24 10.90 4.24
CA GLU A 176 0.01 10.23 3.90
C GLU A 176 1.20 11.13 4.20
N ILE A 177 2.16 10.61 4.96
CA ILE A 177 3.44 11.27 5.26
C ILE A 177 4.53 10.40 4.64
N MET A 178 5.18 10.93 3.59
CA MET A 178 6.24 10.22 2.86
C MET A 178 7.59 10.85 3.21
N MET A 179 8.45 10.10 3.86
CA MET A 179 9.70 10.57 4.44
C MET A 179 10.89 10.00 3.68
N TYR A 180 11.86 10.85 3.36
CA TYR A 180 13.11 10.48 2.67
C TYR A 180 14.31 10.91 3.50
N GLY A 181 15.43 10.20 3.35
CA GLY A 181 16.68 10.59 4.02
C GLY A 181 16.55 10.48 5.53
N LEU A 182 16.02 9.34 5.99
CA LEU A 182 15.83 9.07 7.41
C LEU A 182 17.19 9.14 8.14
N SER A 183 17.17 9.61 9.38
CA SER A 183 18.39 9.68 10.19
C SER A 183 19.03 8.30 10.36
N THR A 184 20.35 8.22 10.53
CA THR A 184 21.06 6.94 10.74
C THR A 184 20.54 6.16 11.95
N ASN A 185 20.01 6.86 12.97
CA ASN A 185 19.36 6.24 14.13
C ASN A 185 18.12 5.40 13.76
N CYS A 186 17.47 5.69 12.63
CA CYS A 186 16.35 4.91 12.12
C CYS A 186 16.79 3.48 11.74
N LEU A 187 17.97 3.35 11.13
CA LEU A 187 18.54 2.04 10.82
C LEU A 187 18.82 1.22 12.08
N ASP A 188 19.36 1.84 13.12
CA ASP A 188 19.58 1.16 14.38
C ASP A 188 18.26 0.71 15.02
N ILE A 189 17.22 1.57 14.99
CA ILE A 189 15.89 1.24 15.54
C ILE A 189 15.22 0.10 14.77
N PHE A 190 15.33 0.04 13.44
CA PHE A 190 14.63 -0.95 12.63
C PHE A 190 15.55 -2.04 12.07
N SER A 191 16.64 -2.33 12.80
CA SER A 191 17.52 -3.47 12.56
C SER A 191 17.23 -4.57 13.57
N ARG A 192 16.97 -5.79 13.08
CA ARG A 192 16.56 -6.93 13.92
C ARG A 192 17.62 -7.28 14.97
N ASN A 193 18.89 -7.10 14.62
CA ASN A 193 20.04 -7.45 15.45
C ASN A 193 20.33 -6.44 16.58
N THR A 194 19.64 -5.30 16.62
CA THR A 194 19.81 -4.30 17.67
C THR A 194 19.27 -4.77 19.02
N TYR A 195 18.24 -5.62 19.02
CA TYR A 195 17.49 -5.98 20.21
C TYR A 195 17.51 -7.47 20.49
N LYS A 196 17.28 -7.83 21.77
CA LYS A 196 17.07 -9.23 22.17
C LYS A 196 15.65 -9.69 21.85
N ASN A 197 14.66 -8.80 21.99
CA ASN A 197 13.25 -9.06 21.71
C ASN A 197 12.74 -8.01 20.70
N PRO A 198 13.18 -8.08 19.43
CA PRO A 198 12.99 -6.99 18.48
C PRO A 198 11.51 -6.65 18.25
N GLU A 199 10.60 -7.62 18.34
CA GLU A 199 9.14 -7.41 18.22
C GLU A 199 8.58 -6.44 19.28
N LEU A 200 9.06 -6.52 20.53
CA LEU A 200 8.62 -5.62 21.60
C LEU A 200 9.43 -4.33 21.62
N ASP A 201 10.75 -4.48 21.51
CA ASP A 201 11.70 -3.39 21.73
C ASP A 201 11.59 -2.33 20.61
N MET A 202 11.38 -2.73 19.35
CA MET A 202 11.18 -1.78 18.24
C MET A 202 9.96 -0.89 18.44
N ARG A 203 8.83 -1.46 18.88
CA ARG A 203 7.59 -0.70 19.14
C ARG A 203 7.78 0.33 20.25
N VAL A 204 8.48 -0.02 21.32
CA VAL A 204 8.77 0.87 22.45
C VAL A 204 9.74 1.98 22.06
N CYS A 205 10.83 1.62 21.37
CA CYS A 205 11.85 2.57 20.95
C CYS A 205 11.36 3.56 19.88
N SER A 206 10.53 3.09 18.94
CA SER A 206 9.94 3.94 17.90
C SER A 206 8.74 4.76 18.39
N LYS A 207 8.17 4.40 19.55
CA LYS A 207 6.92 4.98 20.10
C LYS A 207 5.73 4.86 19.16
N MET A 208 5.71 3.84 18.30
CA MET A 208 4.61 3.62 17.35
C MET A 208 3.25 3.44 18.03
N GLY A 209 3.23 2.85 19.24
CA GLY A 209 2.02 2.71 20.03
C GLY A 209 1.40 4.05 20.48
N ASP A 210 2.17 5.14 20.48
CA ASP A 210 1.70 6.45 20.93
C ASP A 210 0.95 7.21 19.82
N LEU A 211 1.07 6.80 18.56
CA LEU A 211 0.42 7.46 17.41
C LEU A 211 -1.11 7.37 17.47
N LEU A 212 -1.62 6.19 17.78
CA LEU A 212 -3.03 5.94 18.02
C LEU A 212 -3.15 4.96 19.20
N PRO A 213 -3.17 5.44 20.46
CA PRO A 213 -3.03 4.58 21.65
C PRO A 213 -4.06 3.47 21.82
N ALA A 214 -5.23 3.60 21.20
CA ALA A 214 -6.29 2.60 21.24
C ALA A 214 -6.20 1.56 20.10
N ALA A 215 -5.24 1.71 19.18
CA ALA A 215 -5.03 0.78 18.08
C ALA A 215 -4.30 -0.47 18.54
N VAL A 216 -4.74 -1.63 18.04
CA VAL A 216 -3.99 -2.87 18.17
C VAL A 216 -2.97 -2.95 17.04
N LEU A 217 -1.70 -3.07 17.42
CA LEU A 217 -0.59 -3.17 16.48
C LEU A 217 -0.36 -4.61 16.04
N ASP A 218 -0.32 -4.81 14.73
CA ASP A 218 0.10 -6.04 14.06
C ASP A 218 1.29 -5.70 13.15
N ASP A 219 2.48 -6.22 13.45
CA ASP A 219 3.74 -5.85 12.80
C ASP A 219 4.55 -7.06 12.35
N VAL A 220 5.39 -6.81 11.35
CA VAL A 220 6.33 -7.79 10.80
C VAL A 220 7.69 -7.11 10.68
N LEU A 221 8.70 -7.83 11.16
CA LEU A 221 10.09 -7.40 11.16
C LEU A 221 10.84 -8.17 10.07
N PHE A 222 11.60 -7.45 9.26
CA PHE A 222 12.38 -8.03 8.15
C PHE A 222 13.84 -8.23 8.55
N ASP A 223 14.50 -9.20 7.90
CA ASP A 223 15.90 -9.55 8.15
C ASP A 223 16.76 -9.13 6.95
N PRO A 224 17.88 -8.43 7.17
CA PRO A 224 18.43 -7.99 8.46
C PRO A 224 17.76 -6.74 9.07
N TYR A 225 17.04 -5.97 8.25
CA TYR A 225 16.39 -4.72 8.64
C TYR A 225 15.10 -4.50 7.86
N GLY A 226 14.26 -3.58 8.34
CA GLY A 226 12.97 -3.24 7.76
C GLY A 226 11.83 -3.59 8.70
N TYR A 227 10.73 -2.84 8.58
CA TYR A 227 9.60 -2.97 9.49
C TYR A 227 8.29 -2.54 8.83
N SER A 228 7.24 -3.32 9.01
CA SER A 228 5.87 -2.97 8.58
C SER A 228 4.92 -3.14 9.76
N VAL A 229 4.02 -2.18 9.98
CA VAL A 229 2.98 -2.28 11.02
C VAL A 229 1.65 -1.74 10.54
N ASN A 230 0.58 -2.47 10.89
CA ASN A 230 -0.79 -2.00 10.83
C ASN A 230 -1.28 -1.71 12.25
N GLY A 231 -1.79 -0.50 12.48
CA GLY A 231 -2.54 -0.14 13.67
C GLY A 231 -4.04 -0.22 13.39
N ASN A 232 -4.76 -1.02 14.18
CA ASN A 232 -6.17 -1.35 13.91
C ASN A 232 -7.08 -0.85 15.03
N MET A 233 -8.08 -0.02 14.70
CA MET A 233 -9.06 0.49 15.67
C MET A 233 -10.45 0.64 15.01
N CYS A 234 -11.34 -0.33 15.24
CA CYS A 234 -12.66 -0.37 14.59
C CYS A 234 -12.53 -0.29 13.05
N SER A 235 -13.04 0.79 12.43
CA SER A 235 -12.92 1.06 11.00
C SER A 235 -11.74 1.98 10.66
N THR A 236 -11.02 2.48 11.66
CA THR A 236 -9.86 3.35 11.50
C THR A 236 -8.58 2.52 11.50
N TYR A 237 -7.62 2.95 10.70
CA TYR A 237 -6.32 2.31 10.60
C TYR A 237 -5.19 3.34 10.55
N PHE A 238 -3.97 2.87 10.80
CA PHE A 238 -2.77 3.48 10.24
C PHE A 238 -1.85 2.36 9.75
N THR A 239 -0.97 2.67 8.81
CA THR A 239 0.09 1.76 8.35
C THR A 239 1.40 2.50 8.26
N ILE A 240 2.51 1.85 8.61
CA ILE A 240 3.86 2.42 8.50
C ILE A 240 4.76 1.34 7.91
N HIS A 241 5.53 1.69 6.88
CA HIS A 241 6.52 0.83 6.25
C HIS A 241 7.87 1.53 6.29
N VAL A 242 8.88 0.91 6.88
CA VAL A 242 10.20 1.51 7.03
C VAL A 242 11.20 0.72 6.19
N THR A 243 11.81 1.41 5.24
CA THR A 243 13.02 1.03 4.51
C THR A 243 14.20 1.80 5.10
N PRO A 244 14.92 1.25 6.09
CA PRO A 244 15.95 2.02 6.82
C PRO A 244 17.29 2.16 6.09
N GLN A 245 17.50 1.47 4.96
CA GLN A 245 18.77 1.42 4.23
C GLN A 245 19.28 2.83 3.87
N PRO A 246 20.51 3.22 4.25
CA PRO A 246 20.99 4.58 4.02
C PRO A 246 21.00 5.02 2.54
N SER A 247 21.20 4.07 1.61
CA SER A 247 21.22 4.31 0.17
C SER A 247 19.88 4.74 -0.42
N CYS A 248 18.77 4.34 0.22
CA CYS A 248 17.41 4.49 -0.29
C CYS A 248 16.36 4.70 0.81
N SER A 249 16.77 5.26 1.96
CA SER A 249 15.93 5.30 3.16
C SER A 249 14.59 6.01 2.92
N TYR A 250 13.51 5.33 3.34
CA TYR A 250 12.13 5.75 3.11
C TYR A 250 11.20 5.25 4.22
N ALA A 251 10.21 6.06 4.60
CA ALA A 251 9.14 5.66 5.51
C ALA A 251 7.82 6.42 5.25
#